data_AF-A0A948DP07-F1
#
_entry.id   AF-A0A948DP07-F1
#
_cell.length_a   1.000
_cell.length_b   1.000
_cell.length_c   1.000
_cell.angle_alpha   90.00
_cell.angle_beta   90.00
_cell.angle_gamma   90.00
#
_symmetry.space_group_name_H-M   'P 1'
#
loop_
_entity.id
_entity.type
_entity.pdbx_description
1 polymer ?
#
loop_
_entity_poly.entity_id
_entity_poly.type
_entity_poly.pdbx_seq_one_letter_code
_entity_poly.pdbx_strand_id
1 'polypeptide(L)'
;MNLQHAKLNGWVKEVADMCRPDSVYWCDGSQEEYDRLMKRMVEGGMATPLEKRPNSFLFRSTPSDVARIESRTYISTASRDDAGPTNNWVAPEELKAKMKGLYDGCMKGRTLYVIPFSMGPVDSPIAKIGVEITDSPYVVCNMHIMTRVGTTVMEKLGADGEFIPCLHSIGAPLAPGQKDSSWPCAPLDQKYISHFPEENL
;
A
#
# COMPACT_ATOMS: atom_id res chain seq x y z
N MET A 1 -0.17 -16.38 11.39
CA MET A 1 -1.54 -16.36 10.85
C MET A 1 -1.71 -17.56 9.94
N ASN A 2 -2.72 -18.43 10.14
CA ASN A 2 -2.95 -19.58 9.24
C ASN A 2 -3.76 -19.10 8.04
N LEU A 3 -3.08 -18.75 6.96
CA LEU A 3 -3.64 -18.12 5.76
C LEU A 3 -4.24 -19.18 4.85
N GLN A 4 -5.43 -19.68 5.16
CA GLN A 4 -6.12 -20.67 4.31
C GLN A 4 -6.81 -20.03 3.09
N HIS A 5 -6.31 -18.90 2.59
CA HIS A 5 -6.89 -18.19 1.45
C HIS A 5 -6.00 -18.29 0.20
N ALA A 6 -6.29 -19.26 -0.66
CA ALA A 6 -5.42 -19.60 -1.80
C ALA A 6 -5.22 -18.43 -2.79
N LYS A 7 -6.31 -17.73 -3.16
CA LYS A 7 -6.26 -16.57 -4.07
C LYS A 7 -5.38 -15.44 -3.52
N LEU A 8 -5.56 -15.07 -2.26
CA LEU A 8 -4.77 -14.03 -1.60
C LEU A 8 -3.29 -14.42 -1.51
N ASN A 9 -2.98 -15.65 -1.08
CA ASN A 9 -1.60 -16.12 -1.02
C ASN A 9 -0.93 -16.15 -2.40
N GLY A 10 -1.67 -16.57 -3.44
CA GLY A 10 -1.19 -16.56 -4.81
C GLY A 10 -0.86 -15.15 -5.29
N TRP A 11 -1.75 -14.18 -5.04
CA TRP A 11 -1.54 -12.78 -5.39
C TRP A 11 -0.35 -12.15 -4.63
N VAL A 12 -0.25 -12.37 -3.31
CA VAL A 12 0.91 -11.90 -2.52
C VAL A 12 2.21 -12.49 -3.05
N LYS A 13 2.22 -13.77 -3.45
CA LYS A 13 3.39 -14.39 -4.06
C LYS A 13 3.74 -13.73 -5.39
N GLU A 14 2.78 -13.55 -6.29
CA GLU A 14 2.99 -12.88 -7.59
C GLU A 14 3.60 -11.48 -7.40
N VAL A 15 3.04 -10.69 -6.48
CA VAL A 15 3.54 -9.35 -6.17
C VAL A 15 4.94 -9.40 -5.56
N ALA A 16 5.21 -10.34 -4.63
CA ALA A 16 6.54 -10.49 -4.05
C ALA A 16 7.59 -10.90 -5.10
N ASP A 17 7.24 -11.81 -6.02
CA ASP A 17 8.13 -12.24 -7.11
C ASP A 17 8.46 -11.05 -8.05
N MET A 18 7.48 -10.20 -8.36
CA MET A 18 7.66 -9.00 -9.20
C MET A 18 8.45 -7.90 -8.47
N CYS A 19 8.04 -7.53 -7.26
CA CYS A 19 8.59 -6.41 -6.52
C CYS A 19 9.94 -6.71 -5.84
N ARG A 20 10.24 -8.00 -5.63
CA ARG A 20 11.48 -8.53 -5.03
C ARG A 20 11.85 -7.89 -3.68
N PRO A 21 10.95 -7.91 -2.68
CA PRO A 21 11.26 -7.45 -1.33
C PRO A 21 12.23 -8.39 -0.62
N ASP A 22 12.89 -7.90 0.43
CA ASP A 22 13.77 -8.71 1.28
C ASP A 22 12.98 -9.62 2.24
N SER A 23 11.76 -9.20 2.57
CA SER A 23 10.87 -9.92 3.48
C SER A 23 9.41 -9.61 3.19
N VAL A 24 8.53 -10.56 3.48
CA VAL A 24 7.07 -10.37 3.47
C VAL A 24 6.59 -10.38 4.91
N TYR A 25 5.79 -9.40 5.30
CA TYR A 25 5.26 -9.23 6.64
C TYR A 25 3.73 -9.07 6.58
N TRP A 26 3.00 -9.84 7.38
CA TRP A 26 1.54 -9.80 7.44
C TRP A 26 1.10 -8.96 8.63
N CYS A 27 0.36 -7.89 8.38
CA CYS A 27 -0.11 -6.98 9.41
C CYS A 27 -1.26 -7.59 10.21
N ASP A 28 -1.11 -7.63 11.53
CA ASP A 28 -2.11 -8.17 12.45
C ASP A 28 -3.03 -7.09 13.05
N GLY A 29 -2.72 -5.81 12.83
CA GLY A 29 -3.55 -4.69 13.31
C GLY A 29 -3.35 -4.35 14.79
N SER A 30 -2.47 -5.06 15.51
CA SER A 30 -2.27 -4.90 16.94
C SER A 30 -1.59 -3.57 17.31
N GLN A 31 -1.76 -3.16 18.57
CA GLN A 31 -1.05 -2.00 19.10
C GLN A 31 0.46 -2.27 19.17
N GLU A 32 0.86 -3.51 19.48
CA GLU A 32 2.26 -3.94 19.55
C GLU A 32 2.93 -3.84 18.17
N GLU A 33 2.21 -4.18 17.10
CA GLU A 33 2.66 -3.97 15.72
C GLU A 33 2.86 -2.48 15.41
N TYR A 34 1.85 -1.66 15.71
CA TYR A 34 1.92 -0.21 15.50
C TYR A 34 3.12 0.41 16.24
N ASP A 35 3.27 0.11 17.53
CA ASP A 35 4.33 0.66 18.37
C ASP A 35 5.72 0.22 17.89
N ARG A 36 5.86 -1.03 17.46
CA ARG A 36 7.13 -1.56 16.92
C ARG A 36 7.49 -0.87 15.61
N LEU A 37 6.54 -0.69 14.69
CA LEU A 37 6.80 -0.01 13.41
C LEU A 37 7.09 1.48 13.62
N MET A 38 6.34 2.14 14.50
CA MET A 38 6.56 3.55 14.85
C MET A 38 7.94 3.77 15.48
N LYS A 39 8.34 2.90 16.43
CA LYS A 39 9.68 2.92 17.03
C LYS A 39 10.78 2.81 15.95
N ARG A 40 10.64 1.87 15.02
CA ARG A 40 11.59 1.72 13.89
C ARG A 40 11.66 2.99 13.02
N MET A 41 10.53 3.63 12.75
CA MET A 41 10.50 4.88 11.97
C MET A 41 11.13 6.05 12.72
N VAL A 42 11.00 6.11 14.05
CA VAL A 42 11.71 7.10 14.88
C VAL A 42 13.22 6.85 14.87
N GLU A 43 13.65 5.61 15.10
CA GLU A 43 15.07 5.22 15.07
C GLU A 43 15.71 5.45 13.68
N GLY A 44 14.93 5.24 12.61
CA GLY A 44 15.34 5.50 11.23
C GLY A 44 15.29 6.99 10.82
N GLY A 45 14.81 7.89 11.69
CA GLY A 45 14.73 9.32 11.41
C GLY A 45 13.60 9.75 10.47
N MET A 46 12.65 8.87 10.16
CA MET A 46 11.44 9.18 9.39
C MET A 46 10.40 9.92 10.26
N ALA A 47 10.31 9.56 11.54
CA ALA A 47 9.36 10.12 12.50
C ALA A 47 10.07 10.86 13.65
N THR A 48 9.44 11.91 14.18
CA THR A 48 9.89 12.61 15.40
C THR A 48 8.78 12.60 16.44
N PRO A 49 8.97 12.04 17.65
CA PRO A 49 7.95 12.07 18.70
C PRO A 49 7.69 13.50 19.18
N LEU A 50 6.43 13.81 19.50
CA LEU A 50 6.02 15.13 19.98
C LEU A 50 5.96 15.16 21.51
N GLU A 51 6.81 15.99 22.13
CA GLU A 51 6.94 16.06 23.60
C GLU A 51 5.63 16.36 24.33
N LYS A 52 4.80 17.25 23.79
CA LYS A 52 3.55 17.72 24.42
C LYS A 52 2.32 16.90 24.02
N ARG A 53 2.47 15.86 23.21
CA ARG A 53 1.36 15.09 22.65
C ARG A 53 1.69 13.59 22.72
N PRO A 54 1.22 12.88 23.76
CA PRO A 54 1.43 11.45 23.89
C PRO A 54 1.01 10.70 22.62
N ASN A 55 1.79 9.68 22.25
CA ASN A 55 1.57 8.85 21.06
C ASN A 55 1.38 9.64 19.74
N SER A 56 1.97 10.82 19.64
CA SER A 56 1.91 11.66 18.44
C SER A 56 3.30 11.88 17.85
N PHE A 57 3.37 11.86 16.51
CA PHE A 57 4.62 11.88 15.76
C PHE A 57 4.54 12.87 14.61
N LEU A 58 5.64 13.55 14.33
CA LEU A 58 5.83 14.42 13.17
C LEU A 58 6.57 13.67 12.08
N PHE A 59 5.99 13.70 10.89
CA PHE A 59 6.62 13.27 9.64
C PHE A 59 6.82 14.49 8.75
N ARG A 60 7.92 14.52 8.00
CA ARG A 60 8.18 15.57 7.00
C ARG A 60 8.49 14.90 5.67
N SER A 61 7.59 15.08 4.70
CA SER A 61 7.78 14.53 3.36
C SER A 61 8.79 15.34 2.54
N THR A 62 9.19 14.81 1.39
CA THR A 62 9.96 15.60 0.43
C THR A 62 9.08 16.69 -0.19
N PRO A 63 9.63 17.85 -0.59
CA PRO A 63 8.84 18.90 -1.26
C PRO A 63 8.13 18.44 -2.54
N SER A 64 8.60 17.35 -3.16
CA SER A 64 7.99 16.74 -4.34
C SER A 64 6.78 15.83 -4.03
N ASP A 65 6.48 15.61 -2.75
CA ASP A 65 5.50 14.64 -2.27
C ASP A 65 4.65 15.18 -1.12
N VAL A 66 3.91 16.25 -1.40
CA VAL A 66 3.18 17.02 -0.37
C VAL A 66 1.66 17.03 -0.55
N ALA A 67 1.16 16.52 -1.67
CA ALA A 67 -0.25 16.53 -2.02
C ALA A 67 -0.56 15.43 -3.03
N ARG A 68 -1.86 15.18 -3.23
CA ARG A 68 -2.34 14.35 -4.35
C ARG A 68 -1.92 14.98 -5.68
N ILE A 69 -1.53 14.15 -6.64
CA ILE A 69 -1.10 14.59 -7.96
C ILE A 69 -2.19 14.24 -8.96
N GLU A 70 -3.18 15.13 -9.09
CA GLU A 70 -4.37 14.89 -9.92
C GLU A 70 -4.01 14.59 -11.37
N SER A 71 -2.97 15.22 -11.93
CA SER A 71 -2.46 14.97 -13.29
C SER A 71 -1.84 13.57 -13.50
N ARG A 72 -1.65 12.80 -12.42
CA ARG A 72 -1.12 11.44 -12.42
C ARG A 72 -2.09 10.42 -11.81
N THR A 73 -3.33 10.83 -11.58
CA THR A 73 -4.42 9.95 -11.15
C THR A 73 -5.26 9.57 -12.35
N TYR A 74 -5.39 8.26 -12.60
CA TYR A 74 -6.03 7.71 -13.78
C TYR A 74 -7.22 6.82 -13.41
N ILE A 75 -8.29 6.92 -14.19
CA ILE A 75 -9.40 5.98 -14.21
C ILE A 75 -9.30 5.24 -15.55
N SER A 76 -8.85 3.99 -15.50
CA SER A 76 -8.59 3.19 -16.71
C SER A 76 -9.68 2.17 -16.91
N THR A 77 -10.65 2.56 -17.73
CA THR A 77 -11.77 1.74 -18.19
C THR A 77 -11.51 1.21 -19.60
N ALA A 78 -12.27 0.21 -20.06
CA ALA A 78 -12.13 -0.36 -21.39
C ALA A 78 -12.28 0.68 -22.52
N SER A 79 -13.18 1.65 -22.36
CA SER A 79 -13.33 2.79 -23.26
C SER A 79 -13.04 4.10 -22.54
N ARG A 80 -12.55 5.11 -23.28
CA ARG A 80 -12.31 6.45 -22.73
C ARG A 80 -13.60 7.15 -22.29
N ASP A 81 -14.71 6.87 -22.98
CA ASP A 81 -15.99 7.51 -22.71
C ASP A 81 -16.55 7.07 -21.35
N ASP A 82 -16.30 5.83 -20.93
CA ASP A 82 -16.72 5.32 -19.61
C ASP A 82 -15.98 6.00 -18.45
N ALA A 83 -14.72 6.40 -18.65
CA ALA A 83 -14.01 7.25 -17.68
C ALA A 83 -14.60 8.66 -17.65
N GLY A 84 -15.14 9.13 -18.78
CA GLY A 84 -15.80 10.43 -18.89
C GLY A 84 -14.84 11.63 -18.93
N PRO A 85 -15.37 12.85 -19.16
CA PRO A 85 -14.57 14.04 -19.43
C PRO A 85 -13.88 14.63 -18.19
N THR A 86 -14.23 14.15 -16.99
CA THR A 86 -13.68 14.65 -15.71
C THR A 86 -12.46 13.87 -15.24
N ASN A 87 -12.10 12.77 -15.91
CA ASN A 87 -11.03 11.86 -15.49
C ASN A 87 -9.89 11.84 -16.50
N ASN A 88 -8.67 11.61 -15.99
CA ASN A 88 -7.56 11.22 -16.86
C ASN A 88 -7.72 9.74 -17.20
N TRP A 89 -7.58 9.42 -18.48
CA TRP A 89 -7.72 8.06 -18.99
C TRP A 89 -6.47 7.65 -19.74
N VAL A 90 -6.06 6.41 -19.53
CA VAL A 90 -5.07 5.67 -20.31
C VAL A 90 -5.65 4.28 -20.51
N ALA A 91 -5.38 3.63 -21.65
CA ALA A 91 -5.88 2.28 -21.89
C ALA A 91 -5.40 1.32 -20.78
N PRO A 92 -6.25 0.43 -20.25
CA PRO A 92 -5.89 -0.45 -19.13
C PRO A 92 -4.61 -1.24 -19.36
N GLU A 93 -4.44 -1.83 -20.54
CA GLU A 93 -3.27 -2.64 -20.88
C GLU A 93 -1.99 -1.79 -20.96
N GLU A 94 -2.08 -0.57 -21.49
CA GLU A 94 -0.96 0.37 -21.55
C GLU A 94 -0.52 0.79 -20.14
N LEU A 95 -1.48 1.14 -19.28
CA LEU A 95 -1.19 1.57 -17.92
C LEU A 95 -0.64 0.40 -17.09
N LYS A 96 -1.21 -0.81 -17.20
CA LYS A 96 -0.68 -2.01 -16.53
C LYS A 96 0.74 -2.33 -16.98
N ALA A 97 1.04 -2.28 -18.27
CA ALA A 97 2.39 -2.50 -18.78
C ALA A 97 3.38 -1.48 -18.19
N LYS A 98 2.99 -0.20 -18.15
CA LYS A 98 3.80 0.86 -17.52
C LYS A 98 4.03 0.59 -16.04
N MET A 99 2.97 0.29 -15.29
CA MET A 99 3.03 0.04 -13.85
C MET A 99 3.86 -1.20 -13.51
N LYS A 100 3.67 -2.32 -14.23
CA LYS A 100 4.48 -3.54 -14.05
C LYS A 100 5.98 -3.28 -14.29
N GLY A 101 6.31 -2.43 -15.27
CA GLY A 101 7.69 -1.99 -15.49
C GLY A 101 8.26 -1.17 -14.33
N LEU A 102 7.45 -0.33 -13.68
CA LEU A 102 7.87 0.43 -12.49
C LEU A 102 7.96 -0.45 -11.23
N TYR A 103 7.12 -1.48 -11.12
CA TYR A 103 7.11 -2.38 -9.97
C TYR A 103 8.22 -3.43 -9.99
N ASP A 104 8.83 -3.73 -11.14
CA ASP A 104 9.89 -4.75 -11.21
C ASP A 104 11.08 -4.40 -10.30
N GLY A 105 11.24 -5.16 -9.22
CA GLY A 105 12.28 -4.96 -8.22
C GLY A 105 12.18 -3.66 -7.41
N CYS A 106 11.02 -2.99 -7.40
CA CYS A 106 10.85 -1.70 -6.71
C CYS A 106 10.99 -1.77 -5.18
N MET A 107 10.85 -2.96 -4.59
CA MET A 107 10.90 -3.19 -3.14
C MET A 107 12.22 -3.82 -2.66
N LYS A 108 13.24 -3.94 -3.51
CA LYS A 108 14.56 -4.46 -3.08
C LYS A 108 15.10 -3.68 -1.87
N GLY A 109 15.61 -4.38 -0.87
CA GLY A 109 16.09 -3.76 0.37
C GLY A 109 14.97 -3.32 1.32
N ARG A 110 13.70 -3.67 1.03
CA ARG A 110 12.53 -3.26 1.82
C ARG A 110 11.67 -4.47 2.20
N THR A 111 10.85 -4.27 3.23
CA THR A 111 9.80 -5.23 3.62
C THR A 111 8.54 -4.94 2.82
N LEU A 112 7.92 -5.98 2.26
CA LEU A 112 6.57 -5.94 1.72
C LEU A 112 5.59 -6.24 2.85
N TYR A 113 4.77 -5.25 3.21
CA TYR A 113 3.71 -5.37 4.19
C TYR A 113 2.40 -5.73 3.51
N VAL A 114 1.69 -6.72 4.03
CA VAL A 114 0.35 -7.12 3.58
C VAL A 114 -0.65 -6.66 4.63
N ILE A 115 -1.48 -5.68 4.28
CA ILE A 115 -2.43 -5.00 5.17
C ILE A 115 -3.86 -5.41 4.80
N PRO A 116 -4.46 -6.41 5.49
CA PRO A 116 -5.88 -6.68 5.33
C PRO A 116 -6.71 -5.63 6.07
N PHE A 117 -7.66 -5.02 5.38
CA PHE A 117 -8.51 -3.97 5.96
C PHE A 117 -9.98 -4.08 5.58
N SER A 118 -10.85 -3.58 6.45
CA SER A 118 -12.29 -3.43 6.22
C SER A 118 -12.69 -1.96 6.11
N MET A 119 -13.40 -1.63 5.03
CA MET A 119 -14.08 -0.36 4.83
C MET A 119 -15.44 -0.37 5.52
N GLY A 120 -15.48 0.13 6.75
CA GLY A 120 -16.65 0.10 7.63
C GLY A 120 -16.54 -0.98 8.73
N PRO A 121 -17.55 -1.11 9.61
CA PRO A 121 -17.58 -2.15 10.63
C PRO A 121 -17.44 -3.54 10.00
N VAL A 122 -16.56 -4.40 10.53
CA VAL A 122 -16.17 -5.68 9.91
C VAL A 122 -17.37 -6.60 9.64
N ASP A 123 -18.37 -6.60 10.52
CA ASP A 123 -19.57 -7.42 10.38
C ASP A 123 -20.71 -6.77 9.58
N SER A 124 -20.49 -5.56 9.05
CA SER A 124 -21.50 -4.90 8.25
C SER A 124 -21.74 -5.64 6.93
N PRO A 125 -23.00 -5.87 6.50
CA PRO A 125 -23.30 -6.54 5.24
C PRO A 125 -22.88 -5.72 4.01
N ILE A 126 -22.57 -4.43 4.17
CA ILE A 126 -22.09 -3.55 3.10
C ILE A 126 -20.59 -3.24 3.22
N ALA A 127 -19.89 -3.80 4.21
CA ALA A 127 -18.45 -3.62 4.32
C ALA A 127 -17.74 -4.25 3.11
N LYS A 128 -16.67 -3.60 2.67
CA LYS A 128 -15.78 -4.10 1.64
C LYS A 128 -14.43 -4.43 2.26
N ILE A 129 -13.93 -5.62 1.99
CA ILE A 129 -12.59 -6.03 2.41
C ILE A 129 -11.61 -5.69 1.28
N GLY A 130 -10.53 -5.04 1.64
CA GLY A 130 -9.38 -4.81 0.77
C GLY A 130 -8.13 -5.42 1.37
N VAL A 131 -7.14 -5.65 0.53
CA VAL A 131 -5.78 -5.97 0.97
C VAL A 131 -4.83 -5.04 0.26
N GLU A 132 -4.18 -4.16 1.03
CA GLU A 132 -3.13 -3.29 0.51
C GLU A 132 -1.76 -3.93 0.73
N ILE A 133 -0.99 -4.04 -0.34
CA ILE A 133 0.44 -4.36 -0.29
C ILE A 133 1.22 -3.06 -0.39
N THR A 134 2.14 -2.83 0.54
CA THR A 134 2.98 -1.62 0.59
C THR A 134 4.39 -1.93 1.05
N ASP A 135 5.38 -1.14 0.64
CA ASP A 135 6.74 -1.16 1.20
C ASP A 135 6.99 -0.03 2.22
N SER A 136 5.95 0.70 2.61
CA SER A 136 6.02 1.84 3.52
C SER A 136 5.43 1.51 4.90
N PRO A 137 6.23 1.48 5.98
CA PRO A 137 5.70 1.33 7.34
C PRO A 137 4.86 2.53 7.79
N TYR A 138 5.07 3.72 7.19
CA TYR A 138 4.22 4.88 7.41
C TYR A 138 2.79 4.62 6.92
N VAL A 139 2.65 3.99 5.75
CA VAL A 139 1.33 3.60 5.21
C VAL A 139 0.66 2.60 6.15
N VAL A 140 1.37 1.57 6.62
CA VAL A 140 0.83 0.60 7.60
C VAL A 140 0.25 1.32 8.81
N CYS A 141 1.03 2.17 9.49
CA CYS A 141 0.56 2.87 10.69
C CYS A 141 -0.64 3.79 10.40
N ASN A 142 -0.71 4.44 9.24
CA ASN A 142 -1.88 5.25 8.89
C ASN A 142 -3.10 4.38 8.57
N MET A 143 -2.92 3.22 7.95
CA MET A 143 -4.02 2.28 7.69
C MET A 143 -4.63 1.75 8.99
N HIS A 144 -3.84 1.54 10.04
CA HIS A 144 -4.36 1.19 11.38
C HIS A 144 -5.30 2.27 11.94
N ILE A 145 -5.08 3.54 11.61
CA ILE A 145 -5.89 4.66 12.09
C ILE A 145 -7.12 4.87 11.19
N MET A 146 -6.92 4.80 9.87
CA MET A 146 -7.93 5.17 8.88
C MET A 146 -8.93 4.06 8.59
N THR A 147 -8.57 2.81 8.83
CA THR A 147 -9.37 1.63 8.51
C THR A 147 -9.44 0.67 9.69
N ARG A 148 -10.18 -0.43 9.55
CA ARG A 148 -10.11 -1.54 10.51
C ARG A 148 -9.13 -2.53 9.93
N VAL A 149 -7.95 -2.65 10.53
CA VAL A 149 -6.91 -3.61 10.14
C VAL A 149 -6.91 -4.77 11.11
N GLY A 150 -6.58 -5.97 10.63
CA GLY A 150 -6.09 -7.03 11.50
C GLY A 150 -6.79 -8.37 11.38
N THR A 151 -6.60 -9.20 12.39
CA THR A 151 -6.98 -10.63 12.37
C THR A 151 -8.46 -10.86 12.11
N THR A 152 -9.34 -10.05 12.70
CA THR A 152 -10.79 -10.16 12.49
C THR A 152 -11.20 -9.91 11.04
N VAL A 153 -10.48 -9.06 10.30
CA VAL A 153 -10.74 -8.85 8.86
C VAL A 153 -10.39 -10.09 8.07
N MET A 154 -9.27 -10.72 8.38
CA MET A 154 -8.84 -11.95 7.73
C MET A 154 -9.75 -13.14 8.07
N GLU A 155 -10.24 -13.22 9.30
CA GLU A 155 -11.25 -14.21 9.71
C GLU A 155 -12.55 -14.01 8.93
N LYS A 156 -12.99 -12.74 8.76
CA LYS A 156 -14.17 -12.40 7.96
C LYS A 156 -14.00 -12.72 6.48
N LEU A 157 -12.80 -12.48 5.94
CA LEU A 157 -12.46 -12.81 4.56
C LEU A 157 -12.48 -14.33 4.32
N GLY A 158 -12.09 -15.12 5.31
CA GLY A 158 -12.15 -16.58 5.22
C GLY A 158 -11.20 -17.16 4.17
N ALA A 159 -11.55 -18.33 3.63
CA ALA A 159 -10.71 -19.06 2.67
C ALA A 159 -10.95 -18.65 1.21
N ASP A 160 -12.12 -18.11 0.92
CA ASP A 160 -12.68 -17.91 -0.42
C ASP A 160 -13.36 -16.55 -0.61
N GLY A 161 -13.34 -15.67 0.39
CA GLY A 161 -13.95 -14.35 0.30
C GLY A 161 -13.33 -13.46 -0.77
N GLU A 162 -14.12 -12.51 -1.25
CA GLU A 162 -13.63 -11.51 -2.19
C GLU A 162 -12.94 -10.37 -1.45
N PHE A 163 -11.83 -9.91 -2.03
CA PHE A 163 -11.11 -8.73 -1.58
C PHE A 163 -10.76 -7.85 -2.77
N ILE A 164 -10.64 -6.55 -2.50
CA ILE A 164 -10.13 -5.54 -3.44
C ILE A 164 -8.60 -5.52 -3.30
N PRO A 165 -7.82 -5.98 -4.30
CA PRO A 165 -6.37 -5.87 -4.29
C PRO A 165 -5.96 -4.40 -4.43
N CYS A 166 -5.02 -3.95 -3.59
CA CYS A 166 -4.39 -2.63 -3.72
C CYS A 166 -2.87 -2.81 -3.68
N LEU A 167 -2.15 -2.33 -4.71
CA LEU A 167 -0.68 -2.43 -4.77
C LEU A 167 -0.04 -1.05 -4.70
N HIS A 168 0.75 -0.84 -3.66
CA HIS A 168 1.51 0.38 -3.42
C HIS A 168 3.01 0.06 -3.31
N SER A 169 3.84 0.91 -3.89
CA SER A 169 5.26 1.01 -3.57
C SER A 169 5.65 2.47 -3.61
N ILE A 170 6.54 2.86 -2.71
CA ILE A 170 7.16 4.19 -2.75
C ILE A 170 8.15 4.34 -3.91
N GLY A 171 8.52 3.26 -4.60
CA GLY A 171 9.37 3.29 -5.80
C GLY A 171 10.80 3.74 -5.54
N ALA A 172 11.39 3.35 -4.40
CA ALA A 172 12.72 3.74 -3.98
C ALA A 172 13.55 2.54 -3.48
N PRO A 173 13.91 1.56 -4.33
CA PRO A 173 14.66 0.39 -3.90
C PRO A 173 16.02 0.77 -3.29
N LEU A 174 16.53 -0.06 -2.38
CA LEU A 174 17.80 0.15 -1.69
C LEU A 174 18.83 -0.90 -2.12
N ALA A 175 20.03 -0.44 -2.45
CA ALA A 175 21.19 -1.31 -2.63
C ALA A 175 21.72 -1.82 -1.26
N PRO A 176 22.44 -2.95 -1.22
CA PRO A 176 23.06 -3.43 0.01
C PRO A 176 23.94 -2.37 0.66
N GLY A 177 23.66 -2.04 1.93
CA GLY A 177 24.39 -1.02 2.70
C GLY A 177 24.04 0.43 2.36
N GLN A 178 23.13 0.69 1.42
CA GLN A 178 22.64 2.04 1.15
C GLN A 178 21.85 2.57 2.34
N LYS A 179 22.22 3.77 2.81
CA LYS A 179 21.43 4.48 3.82
C LYS A 179 20.16 5.03 3.17
N ASP A 180 19.01 4.74 3.77
CA ASP A 180 17.72 5.25 3.32
C ASP A 180 17.55 6.75 3.62
N SER A 181 16.61 7.40 2.92
CA SER A 181 16.20 8.76 3.24
C SER A 181 15.11 8.76 4.32
N SER A 182 14.85 9.92 4.94
CA SER A 182 13.74 10.05 5.91
C SER A 182 12.36 10.01 5.26
N TRP A 183 12.28 10.23 3.93
CA TRP A 183 11.04 10.13 3.15
C TRP A 183 11.35 9.62 1.74
N PRO A 184 11.51 8.30 1.58
CA PRO A 184 11.74 7.69 0.29
C PRO A 184 10.49 7.79 -0.59
N CYS A 185 10.65 8.29 -1.82
CA CYS A 185 9.59 8.35 -2.81
C CYS A 185 10.17 8.35 -4.23
N ALA A 186 9.41 7.85 -5.19
CA ALA A 186 9.75 7.89 -6.61
C ALA A 186 9.82 9.34 -7.11
N PRO A 187 10.60 9.60 -8.18
CA PRO A 187 10.56 10.86 -8.91
C PRO A 187 9.13 11.21 -9.35
N LEU A 188 8.80 12.51 -9.38
CA LEU A 188 7.44 13.00 -9.66
C LEU A 188 6.84 12.46 -10.98
N ASP A 189 7.67 12.27 -12.00
CA ASP A 189 7.27 11.76 -13.30
C ASP A 189 6.97 10.25 -13.32
N GLN A 190 7.35 9.54 -12.27
CA GLN A 190 7.12 8.12 -12.05
C GLN A 190 6.05 7.84 -10.98
N LYS A 191 5.34 8.88 -10.51
CA LYS A 191 4.19 8.72 -9.61
C LYS A 191 2.93 8.47 -10.42
N TYR A 192 2.18 7.45 -10.01
CA TYR A 192 0.94 7.03 -10.63
C TYR A 192 -0.05 6.58 -9.56
N ILE A 193 -1.31 7.01 -9.70
CA ILE A 193 -2.42 6.49 -8.93
C ILE A 193 -3.41 5.93 -9.96
N SER A 194 -3.48 4.62 -10.06
CA SER A 194 -4.19 3.93 -11.14
C SER A 194 -5.37 3.18 -10.57
N HIS A 195 -6.55 3.36 -11.18
CA HIS A 195 -7.75 2.60 -10.84
C HIS A 195 -8.23 1.85 -12.08
N PHE A 196 -8.60 0.59 -11.92
CA PHE A 196 -9.15 -0.31 -12.93
C PHE A 196 -10.55 -0.77 -12.48
N PRO A 197 -11.61 0.01 -12.76
CA PRO A 197 -12.94 -0.19 -12.19
C PRO A 197 -13.54 -1.58 -12.48
N GLU A 198 -13.31 -2.13 -13.67
CA GLU A 198 -13.83 -3.43 -14.09
C GLU A 198 -13.19 -4.60 -13.33
N GLU A 199 -12.01 -4.40 -12.74
CA GLU A 199 -11.25 -5.41 -11.99
C GLU A 199 -11.28 -5.17 -10.47
N ASN A 200 -11.80 -4.03 -10.02
CA ASN A 200 -11.65 -3.54 -8.65
C ASN A 200 -10.18 -3.54 -8.20
N LEU A 201 -9.29 -2.94 -9.00
CA LEU A 201 -7.83 -2.87 -8.77
C LEU A 201 -7.33 -1.43 -8.76
#